data_AF-A0AA89CBF4-F1
#
_entry.id   AF-A0AA89CBF4-F1
#
_cell.length_a   1.000
_cell.length_b   1.000
_cell.length_c   1.000
_cell.angle_alpha   90.00
_cell.angle_beta   90.00
_cell.angle_gamma   90.00
#
_symmetry.space_group_name_H-M   'P 1'
#
loop_
_entity.id
_entity.type
_entity.pdbx_description
1 polymer ?
#
loop_
_entity_poly.entity_id
_entity_poly.type
_entity_poly.pdbx_seq_one_letter_code
_entity_poly.pdbx_strand_id
1 'polypeptide(L)'
;IPLLLEENDFCNCLKENFPQLKTRCLRRVEWCKIRRLLGKPRRCSSAFFREEREALEIRRNKIRLLQKRKVSELQGFKELPDEIPEHLVIGTKVTARLRRPQEGLFTGTVDAFDTVSNSYRISFDSPELGTHSIPDYEVLSNEHQETVPLSAFQQCYRTGSANMFSPPKFIPSHGSINPELVCVKK
;
A
#
# COMPACT_ATOMS: atom_id res chain seq x y z
N ILE A 1 16.44 11.84 5.20
CA ILE A 1 15.72 11.81 3.91
C ILE A 1 16.74 11.45 2.82
N PRO A 2 16.94 10.15 2.51
CA PRO A 2 17.94 9.69 1.55
C PRO A 2 17.40 9.58 0.11
N LEU A 3 16.36 10.32 -0.27
CA LEU A 3 15.73 10.28 -1.61
C LEU A 3 16.61 10.80 -2.76
N LEU A 4 17.82 11.27 -2.46
CA LEU A 4 18.79 11.77 -3.45
C LEU A 4 20.03 10.87 -3.59
N LEU A 5 20.14 9.78 -2.81
CA LEU A 5 21.26 8.84 -2.88
C LEU A 5 20.98 7.64 -3.80
N GLU A 6 19.77 7.49 -4.32
CA GLU A 6 19.48 6.48 -5.33
C GLU A 6 20.16 6.82 -6.66
N GLU A 7 20.58 5.77 -7.39
CA GLU A 7 21.07 5.95 -8.75
C GLU A 7 19.98 6.63 -9.58
N ASN A 8 20.30 7.81 -10.13
CA ASN A 8 19.39 8.60 -10.95
C ASN A 8 18.68 7.71 -12.00
N ASP A 9 17.37 7.88 -12.21
CA ASP A 9 16.59 7.09 -13.17
C ASP A 9 17.22 7.03 -14.57
N PHE A 10 17.92 8.09 -14.98
CA PHE A 10 18.67 8.09 -16.23
C PHE A 10 19.83 7.07 -16.22
N CYS A 11 20.53 6.93 -15.09
CA CYS A 11 21.58 5.94 -14.93
C CYS A 11 21.04 4.51 -15.01
N ASN A 12 19.88 4.25 -14.40
CA ASN A 12 19.20 2.96 -14.44
C ASN A 12 18.72 2.64 -15.87
N CYS A 13 17.99 3.57 -16.48
CA CYS A 13 17.55 3.49 -17.87
C CYS A 13 18.71 3.21 -18.84
N LEU A 14 19.86 3.84 -18.62
CA LEU A 14 21.04 3.65 -19.45
C LEU A 14 21.70 2.27 -19.24
N LYS A 15 21.70 1.72 -18.02
CA LYS A 15 22.15 0.35 -17.75
C LYS A 15 21.23 -0.69 -18.40
N GLU A 16 19.92 -0.50 -18.31
CA GLU A 16 18.93 -1.41 -18.87
C GLU A 16 18.94 -1.43 -20.40
N ASN A 17 19.00 -0.26 -21.04
CA ASN A 17 18.95 -0.15 -22.49
C ASN A 17 20.32 -0.34 -23.16
N PHE A 18 21.41 -0.06 -22.44
CA PHE A 18 22.78 -0.17 -22.96
C PHE A 18 23.70 -0.91 -21.98
N PRO A 19 23.45 -2.20 -21.69
CA PRO A 19 24.24 -2.96 -20.71
C PRO A 19 25.72 -3.09 -21.09
N GLN A 20 26.05 -2.95 -22.38
CA GLN A 20 27.42 -3.00 -22.89
C GLN A 20 28.15 -1.64 -22.85
N LEU A 21 27.50 -0.56 -22.40
CA LEU A 21 28.11 0.75 -22.34
C LEU A 21 29.03 0.86 -21.12
N LYS A 22 30.33 0.61 -21.33
CA LYS A 22 31.35 0.52 -20.27
C LYS A 22 31.84 1.86 -19.72
N THR A 23 31.48 2.99 -20.34
CA THR A 23 31.98 4.32 -19.96
C THR A 23 30.89 5.38 -19.94
N ARG A 24 31.05 6.36 -19.03
CA ARG A 24 30.23 7.57 -18.95
C ARG A 24 30.91 8.78 -19.64
N CYS A 25 32.17 8.63 -20.05
CA CYS A 25 32.91 9.67 -20.76
C CYS A 25 32.65 9.59 -22.26
N LEU A 26 31.46 10.02 -22.70
CA LEU A 26 31.09 10.09 -24.11
C LEU A 26 31.13 11.53 -24.63
N ARG A 27 31.49 11.67 -25.90
CA ARG A 27 31.43 12.95 -26.63
C ARG A 27 29.98 13.35 -26.87
N ARG A 28 29.75 14.65 -27.10
CA ARG A 28 28.42 15.21 -27.35
C ARG A 28 27.65 14.46 -28.45
N VAL A 29 28.32 14.03 -29.52
CA VAL A 29 27.71 13.29 -30.64
C VAL A 29 27.25 11.89 -30.26
N GLU A 30 28.01 11.18 -29.42
CA GLU A 30 27.68 9.86 -28.89
C GLU A 30 26.50 9.95 -27.93
N TRP A 31 26.51 10.94 -27.03
CA TRP A 31 25.37 11.25 -26.16
C TRP A 31 24.10 11.59 -26.94
N CYS A 32 24.22 12.32 -28.06
CA CYS A 32 23.09 12.58 -28.93
C CYS A 32 22.53 11.30 -29.56
N LYS A 33 23.39 10.34 -29.91
CA LYS A 33 22.95 9.05 -30.47
C LYS A 33 22.21 8.22 -29.41
N ILE A 34 22.75 8.12 -28.20
CA ILE A 34 22.10 7.42 -27.06
C ILE A 34 20.74 8.06 -26.75
N ARG A 35 20.66 9.38 -26.59
CA ARG A 35 19.38 10.06 -26.31
C ARG A 35 18.35 9.84 -27.40
N ARG A 36 18.76 9.79 -28.68
CA ARG A 36 17.82 9.49 -29.78
C ARG A 36 17.25 8.08 -29.70
N LEU A 37 18.07 7.10 -29.29
CA LEU A 37 17.66 5.70 -29.14
C LEU A 37 16.71 5.50 -27.95
N LEU A 38 16.91 6.25 -26.86
CA LEU A 38 15.99 6.26 -25.70
C LEU A 38 14.66 6.98 -25.98
N GLY A 39 14.53 7.63 -27.13
CA GLY A 39 13.36 8.42 -27.49
C GLY A 39 13.43 9.86 -26.98
N LYS A 40 12.31 10.57 -27.10
CA LYS A 40 12.22 11.97 -26.63
C LYS A 40 11.91 11.97 -25.13
N PRO A 41 12.67 12.72 -24.31
CA PRO A 41 12.29 12.95 -22.92
C PRO A 41 10.83 13.43 -22.85
N ARG A 42 10.04 12.81 -21.96
CA ARG A 42 8.63 13.18 -21.81
C ARG A 42 8.54 14.63 -21.34
N ARG A 43 7.73 15.44 -22.03
CA ARG A 43 7.57 16.86 -21.68
C ARG A 43 6.74 16.98 -20.41
N CYS A 44 7.24 17.75 -19.45
CA CYS A 44 6.46 18.22 -18.32
C CYS A 44 5.23 18.98 -18.85
N SER A 45 4.04 18.44 -18.62
CA SER A 45 2.77 18.95 -19.14
C SER A 45 1.63 18.61 -18.17
N SER A 46 0.48 19.26 -18.32
CA SER A 46 -0.71 18.96 -17.51
C SER A 46 -1.17 17.50 -17.66
N ALA A 47 -1.09 16.94 -18.88
CA ALA A 47 -1.40 15.54 -19.15
C ALA A 47 -0.45 14.59 -18.42
N PHE A 48 0.85 14.89 -18.44
CA PHE A 48 1.85 14.14 -17.68
C PHE A 48 1.56 14.15 -16.18
N PHE A 49 1.32 15.32 -15.57
CA PHE A 49 0.98 15.39 -14.14
C PHE A 49 -0.32 14.69 -13.77
N ARG A 50 -1.28 14.60 -14.71
CA ARG A 50 -2.52 13.85 -14.47
C ARG A 50 -2.25 12.35 -14.43
N GLU A 51 -1.51 11.83 -15.40
CA GLU A 51 -1.12 10.42 -15.49
C GLU A 51 -0.27 9.99 -14.28
N GLU A 52 0.71 10.81 -13.87
CA GLU A 52 1.52 10.52 -12.67
C GLU A 52 0.69 10.48 -11.39
N ARG A 53 -0.27 11.41 -11.24
CA ARG A 53 -1.20 11.41 -10.09
C ARG A 53 -2.13 10.20 -10.11
N GLU A 54 -2.60 9.79 -11.29
CA GLU A 54 -3.44 8.60 -11.44
C GLU A 54 -2.66 7.32 -11.11
N ALA A 55 -1.44 7.19 -11.61
CA ALA A 55 -0.54 6.09 -11.28
C ALA A 55 -0.25 6.03 -9.76
N LEU A 56 -0.02 7.20 -9.13
CA LEU A 56 0.17 7.29 -7.69
C LEU A 56 -1.08 6.85 -6.92
N GLU A 57 -2.27 7.25 -7.36
CA GLU A 57 -3.53 6.87 -6.73
C GLU A 57 -3.82 5.37 -6.86
N ILE A 58 -3.50 4.76 -8.01
CA ILE A 58 -3.57 3.30 -8.20
C ILE A 58 -2.67 2.59 -7.18
N ARG A 59 -1.44 3.07 -6.96
CA ARG A 59 -0.53 2.49 -5.96
C ARG A 59 -1.07 2.66 -4.53
N ARG A 60 -1.60 3.83 -4.18
CA ARG A 60 -2.24 4.06 -2.87
C ARG A 60 -3.42 3.12 -2.64
N ASN A 61 -4.26 2.90 -3.65
CA ASN A 61 -5.39 1.99 -3.54
C ASN A 61 -4.95 0.54 -3.31
N LYS A 62 -3.87 0.09 -3.95
CA LYS A 62 -3.27 -1.23 -3.67
C LYS A 62 -2.80 -1.33 -2.22
N ILE A 63 -2.13 -0.30 -1.67
CA ILE A 63 -1.72 -0.27 -0.26
C ILE A 63 -2.94 -0.32 0.68
N ARG A 64 -3.97 0.50 0.41
CA ARG A 64 -5.21 0.50 1.20
C ARG A 64 -5.92 -0.85 1.20
N LEU A 65 -5.93 -1.56 0.07
CA LEU A 65 -6.46 -2.94 -0.01
C LEU A 65 -5.68 -3.91 0.88
N LEU A 66 -4.34 -3.80 0.90
CA LEU A 66 -3.49 -4.60 1.78
C LEU A 66 -3.76 -4.34 3.25
N GLN A 67 -3.83 -3.06 3.64
CA GLN A 67 -4.11 -2.68 5.02
C GLN A 67 -5.50 -3.14 5.48
N LYS A 68 -6.48 -3.23 4.56
CA LYS A 68 -7.82 -3.82 4.81
C LYS A 68 -7.86 -5.35 4.75
N ARG A 69 -6.71 -6.03 4.59
CA ARG A 69 -6.58 -7.49 4.42
C ARG A 69 -7.38 -8.04 3.23
N LYS A 70 -7.69 -7.21 2.22
CA LYS A 70 -8.44 -7.56 1.00
C LYS A 70 -7.50 -8.00 -0.13
N VAL A 71 -6.60 -8.92 0.19
CA VAL A 71 -5.51 -9.30 -0.72
C VAL A 71 -6.02 -9.95 -2.00
N SER A 72 -7.16 -10.65 -1.95
CA SER A 72 -7.79 -11.30 -3.11
C SER A 72 -8.23 -10.30 -4.20
N GLU A 73 -8.48 -9.04 -3.85
CA GLU A 73 -8.90 -7.99 -4.79
C GLU A 73 -7.71 -7.36 -5.54
N LEU A 74 -6.47 -7.78 -5.23
CA LEU A 74 -5.25 -7.10 -5.67
C LEU A 74 -4.66 -7.73 -6.96
N GLN A 75 -4.50 -6.91 -8.00
CA GLN A 75 -3.88 -7.31 -9.27
C GLN A 75 -2.34 -7.16 -9.21
N GLY A 76 -1.68 -8.03 -8.44
CA GLY A 76 -0.22 -8.16 -8.38
C GLY A 76 0.54 -7.12 -7.52
N PHE A 77 1.74 -7.50 -7.09
CA PHE A 77 2.51 -6.82 -6.03
C PHE A 77 3.77 -6.08 -6.50
N LYS A 78 4.12 -6.13 -7.79
CA LYS A 78 5.44 -5.68 -8.31
C LYS A 78 5.78 -4.20 -8.09
N GLU A 79 4.79 -3.35 -7.85
CA GLU A 79 4.94 -1.89 -7.75
C GLU A 79 4.80 -1.37 -6.32
N LEU A 80 4.74 -2.27 -5.35
CA LEU A 80 4.54 -1.95 -3.93
C LEU A 80 5.86 -2.00 -3.18
N PRO A 81 6.03 -1.18 -2.13
CA PRO A 81 7.21 -1.27 -1.28
C PRO A 81 7.25 -2.61 -0.53
N ASP A 82 8.46 -3.06 -0.19
CA ASP A 82 8.68 -4.31 0.54
C ASP A 82 8.11 -4.27 1.96
N GLU A 83 7.97 -3.07 2.53
CA GLU A 83 7.34 -2.84 3.82
C GLU A 83 6.09 -1.97 3.65
N ILE A 84 4.95 -2.48 4.12
CA ILE A 84 3.66 -1.80 4.07
C ILE A 84 3.34 -1.25 5.45
N PRO A 85 3.18 0.08 5.60
CA PRO A 85 2.79 0.66 6.88
C PRO A 85 1.37 0.24 7.28
N GLU A 86 1.16 -0.06 8.56
CA GLU A 86 -0.19 -0.27 9.11
C GLU A 86 -0.93 1.06 9.30
N HIS A 87 -2.25 1.00 9.50
CA HIS A 87 -3.01 2.20 9.83
C HIS A 87 -2.56 2.76 11.18
N LEU A 88 -2.61 4.08 11.32
CA LEU A 88 -2.28 4.74 12.58
C LEU A 88 -3.33 4.41 13.63
N VAL A 89 -2.85 4.12 14.84
CA VAL A 89 -3.71 3.79 15.98
C VAL A 89 -4.34 5.07 16.53
N ILE A 90 -5.52 4.94 17.12
CA ILE A 90 -6.16 6.04 17.86
C ILE A 90 -5.24 6.47 19.00
N GLY A 91 -5.05 7.78 19.16
CA GLY A 91 -4.14 8.36 20.13
C GLY A 91 -2.74 8.67 19.57
N THR A 92 -2.39 8.20 18.37
CA THR A 92 -1.07 8.48 17.76
C THR A 92 -0.91 9.98 17.52
N LYS A 93 0.25 10.52 17.91
CA LYS A 93 0.65 11.89 17.61
C LYS A 93 1.09 12.02 16.16
N VAL A 94 0.48 12.95 15.45
CA VAL A 94 0.66 13.12 14.01
C VAL A 94 0.95 14.57 13.65
N THR A 95 1.59 14.77 12.52
CA THR A 95 1.62 16.04 11.80
C THR A 95 0.77 15.90 10.54
N ALA A 96 -0.21 16.79 10.38
CA ALA A 96 -1.13 16.74 9.27
C ALA A 96 -1.19 18.08 8.53
N ARG A 97 -1.39 18.03 7.21
CA ARG A 97 -1.61 19.22 6.40
C ARG A 97 -3.07 19.64 6.48
N LEU A 98 -3.29 20.89 6.88
CA LEU A 98 -4.60 21.52 6.88
C LEU A 98 -4.60 22.66 5.85
N ARG A 99 -5.72 22.82 5.13
CA ARG A 99 -5.90 23.91 4.14
C ARG A 99 -6.83 25.02 4.62
N ARG A 100 -7.67 24.76 5.62
CA ARG A 100 -8.64 25.69 6.20
C ARG A 100 -8.74 25.42 7.71
N PRO A 101 -8.81 26.43 8.58
CA PRO A 101 -8.92 27.87 8.29
C PRO A 101 -7.62 28.52 7.79
N GLN A 102 -6.46 28.00 8.19
CA GLN A 102 -5.15 28.43 7.71
C GLN A 102 -4.45 27.27 7.00
N GLU A 103 -3.77 27.55 5.88
CA GLU A 103 -2.93 26.56 5.22
C GLU A 103 -1.63 26.36 5.99
N GLY A 104 -1.34 25.13 6.38
CA GLY A 104 -0.14 24.81 7.16
C GLY A 104 -0.01 23.33 7.50
N LEU A 105 1.09 23.01 8.18
CA LEU A 105 1.30 21.74 8.85
C LEU A 105 1.09 21.94 10.34
N PHE A 106 0.24 21.12 10.94
CA PHE A 106 -0.11 21.24 12.35
C PHE A 106 -0.01 19.88 13.02
N THR A 107 0.37 19.88 14.29
CA THR A 107 0.39 18.68 15.11
C THR A 107 -0.98 18.42 15.71
N GLY A 108 -1.30 17.14 15.87
CA GLY A 108 -2.54 16.70 16.47
C GLY A 108 -2.50 15.24 16.87
N THR A 109 -3.67 14.74 17.25
CA THR A 109 -3.86 13.37 17.72
C THR A 109 -4.94 12.69 16.89
N VAL A 110 -4.70 11.43 16.50
CA VAL A 110 -5.69 10.64 15.77
C VAL A 110 -6.84 10.23 16.71
N ASP A 111 -8.07 10.61 16.37
CA ASP A 111 -9.27 10.22 17.14
C ASP A 111 -9.98 9.02 16.53
N ALA A 112 -9.93 8.88 15.20
CA ALA A 112 -10.58 7.81 14.47
C ALA A 112 -10.00 7.67 13.05
N PHE A 113 -10.19 6.49 12.47
CA PHE A 113 -9.89 6.22 11.07
C PHE A 113 -11.16 5.80 10.33
N ASP A 114 -11.50 6.49 9.24
CA ASP A 114 -12.61 6.13 8.37
C ASP A 114 -12.11 5.27 7.20
N THR A 115 -12.49 3.99 7.23
CA THR A 115 -12.11 3.01 6.20
C THR A 115 -12.81 3.24 4.86
N VAL A 116 -13.90 4.02 4.79
CA VAL A 116 -14.61 4.29 3.52
C VAL A 116 -13.90 5.39 2.75
N SER A 117 -13.63 6.51 3.42
CA SER A 117 -12.95 7.67 2.82
C SER A 117 -11.41 7.58 2.84
N ASN A 118 -10.84 6.63 3.59
CA ASN A 118 -9.40 6.53 3.90
C ASN A 118 -8.87 7.84 4.49
N SER A 119 -9.58 8.36 5.48
CA SER A 119 -9.24 9.60 6.18
C SER A 119 -9.13 9.37 7.68
N TYR A 120 -8.26 10.14 8.33
CA TYR A 120 -8.15 10.19 9.78
C TYR A 120 -8.92 11.40 10.29
N ARG A 121 -9.68 11.20 11.37
CA ARG A 121 -10.19 12.30 12.17
C ARG A 121 -9.10 12.70 13.17
N ILE A 122 -8.63 13.92 13.07
CA ILE A 122 -7.51 14.44 13.87
C ILE A 122 -8.00 15.63 14.68
N SER A 123 -7.78 15.57 15.99
CA SER A 123 -7.92 16.72 16.88
C SER A 123 -6.57 17.42 16.98
N PHE A 124 -6.50 18.65 16.45
CA PHE A 124 -5.28 19.44 16.46
C PHE A 124 -4.99 19.99 17.86
N ASP A 125 -3.70 20.13 18.19
CA ASP A 125 -3.28 20.63 19.49
C ASP A 125 -3.62 22.13 19.64
N SER A 126 -3.74 22.86 18.53
CA SER A 126 -4.19 24.27 18.53
C SER A 126 -5.72 24.33 18.64
N PRO A 127 -6.28 24.93 19.72
CA PRO A 127 -7.72 24.94 19.96
C PRO A 127 -8.52 25.70 18.89
N GLU A 128 -7.88 26.62 18.16
CA GLU A 128 -8.50 27.37 17.07
C GLU A 128 -8.79 26.51 15.83
N LEU A 129 -8.07 25.39 15.68
CA LEU A 129 -8.21 24.49 14.53
C LEU A 129 -9.25 23.39 14.78
N GLY A 130 -9.42 22.96 16.03
CA GLY A 130 -10.39 21.91 16.37
C GLY A 130 -10.10 20.57 15.71
N THR A 131 -11.16 19.86 15.32
CA THR A 131 -11.08 18.50 14.77
C THR A 131 -11.44 18.48 13.29
N HIS A 132 -10.60 17.84 12.47
CA HIS A 132 -10.83 17.71 11.03
C HIS A 132 -10.62 16.29 10.50
N SER A 133 -11.31 15.96 9.41
CA SER A 133 -11.05 14.76 8.61
C SER A 133 -9.98 15.07 7.56
N ILE A 134 -8.85 14.37 7.65
CA ILE A 134 -7.68 14.56 6.80
C ILE A 134 -7.38 13.26 6.03
N PRO A 135 -7.18 13.30 4.71
CA PRO A 135 -6.82 12.11 3.94
C PRO A 135 -5.54 11.45 4.46
N ASP A 136 -5.48 10.12 4.40
CA ASP A 136 -4.31 9.31 4.81
C ASP A 136 -2.97 9.83 4.26
N TYR A 137 -2.92 10.25 2.99
CA TYR A 137 -1.71 10.75 2.35
C TYR A 137 -1.28 12.17 2.77
N GLU A 138 -2.06 12.85 3.63
CA GLU A 138 -1.73 14.17 4.20
C GLU A 138 -1.42 14.11 5.70
N VAL A 139 -1.29 12.89 6.26
CA VAL A 139 -1.01 12.63 7.68
C VAL A 139 0.31 11.88 7.80
N LEU A 140 1.15 12.32 8.74
CA LEU A 140 2.42 11.68 9.07
C LEU A 140 2.48 11.39 10.58
N SER A 141 2.86 10.17 10.97
CA SER A 141 3.14 9.84 12.37
C SER A 141 4.40 10.56 12.86
N ASN A 142 4.34 11.14 14.06
CA ASN A 142 5.52 11.68 14.75
C ASN A 142 6.30 10.58 15.50
N GLU A 143 5.70 9.40 15.64
CA GLU A 143 6.25 8.23 16.31
C GLU A 143 6.53 7.11 15.30
N HIS A 144 7.28 6.08 15.72
CA HIS A 144 7.57 4.92 14.87
C HIS A 144 6.28 4.23 14.46
N GLN A 145 6.06 4.08 13.15
CA GLN A 145 4.89 3.41 12.60
C GLN A 145 5.20 1.94 12.36
N GLU A 146 4.31 1.05 12.78
CA GLU A 146 4.43 -0.38 12.52
C GLU A 146 4.28 -0.67 11.02
N THR A 147 5.12 -1.57 10.52
CA THR A 147 5.10 -2.02 9.13
C THR A 147 4.97 -3.54 9.05
N VAL A 148 4.35 -4.01 7.97
CA VAL A 148 4.20 -5.43 7.66
C VAL A 148 4.95 -5.73 6.37
N PRO A 149 5.77 -6.78 6.32
CA PRO A 149 6.47 -7.13 5.11
C PRO A 149 5.49 -7.59 4.02
N LEU A 150 5.73 -7.16 2.78
CA LEU A 150 4.92 -7.47 1.62
C LEU A 150 4.74 -8.99 1.41
N SER A 151 5.77 -9.76 1.77
CA SER A 151 5.78 -11.23 1.72
C SER A 151 4.67 -11.87 2.57
N ALA A 152 4.31 -11.27 3.71
CA ALA A 152 3.23 -11.78 4.55
C ALA A 152 1.88 -11.76 3.82
N PHE A 153 1.63 -10.72 3.01
CA PHE A 153 0.39 -10.64 2.21
C PHE A 153 0.42 -11.62 1.02
N GLN A 154 1.58 -11.83 0.41
CA GLN A 154 1.73 -12.78 -0.69
C GLN A 154 1.46 -14.23 -0.25
N GLN A 155 1.80 -14.59 0.99
CA GLN A 155 1.52 -15.91 1.54
C GLN A 155 0.02 -16.13 1.72
N CYS A 156 -0.71 -15.16 2.28
CA CYS A 156 -2.16 -15.21 2.44
C CYS A 156 -2.90 -15.25 1.08
N TYR A 157 -2.38 -14.59 0.06
CA TYR A 157 -2.93 -14.65 -1.31
C TYR A 157 -2.89 -16.08 -1.87
N ARG A 158 -1.79 -16.81 -1.65
CA ARG A 158 -1.62 -18.20 -2.15
C ARG A 158 -2.53 -19.21 -1.45
N THR A 159 -2.83 -19.00 -0.18
CA THR A 159 -3.74 -19.90 0.57
C THR A 159 -5.20 -19.68 0.19
N GLY A 160 -5.58 -18.48 -0.27
CA GLY A 160 -6.94 -18.16 -0.73
C GLY A 160 -7.36 -18.89 -2.01
N SER A 161 -6.41 -19.39 -2.82
CA SER A 161 -6.70 -20.21 -4.01
C SER A 161 -6.69 -21.72 -3.75
N ALA A 162 -6.38 -22.17 -2.53
CA ALA A 162 -6.12 -23.59 -2.23
C ALA A 162 -7.24 -24.32 -1.47
N ASN A 163 -8.42 -23.74 -1.27
CA ASN A 163 -9.51 -24.37 -0.49
C ASN A 163 -10.53 -25.19 -1.32
N MET A 164 -10.19 -25.62 -2.54
CA MET A 164 -11.04 -26.51 -3.36
C MET A 164 -10.88 -28.02 -3.05
N PHE A 165 -10.06 -28.41 -2.09
CA PHE A 165 -9.95 -29.81 -1.66
C PHE A 165 -10.26 -29.95 -0.17
N SER A 166 -11.53 -29.79 0.19
CA SER A 166 -12.05 -30.47 1.37
C SER A 166 -12.23 -31.95 1.02
N PRO A 167 -11.60 -32.90 1.75
CA PRO A 167 -11.92 -34.32 1.55
C PRO A 167 -13.41 -34.53 1.84
N PRO A 168 -14.13 -35.37 1.05
CA PRO A 168 -15.53 -35.63 1.32
C PRO A 168 -15.66 -36.20 2.74
N LYS A 169 -16.46 -35.52 3.56
CA LYS A 169 -16.79 -35.99 4.92
C LYS A 169 -17.51 -37.33 4.78
N PHE A 170 -16.88 -38.39 5.27
CA PHE A 170 -17.49 -39.71 5.37
C PHE A 170 -18.68 -39.61 6.33
N ILE A 171 -19.90 -39.84 5.83
CA ILE A 171 -21.11 -39.94 6.63
C ILE A 171 -21.32 -41.44 6.91
N PRO A 172 -21.14 -41.94 8.15
CA PRO A 172 -21.47 -43.32 8.46
C PRO A 172 -22.98 -43.48 8.45
N SER A 173 -23.51 -44.32 7.55
CA SER A 173 -24.89 -44.77 7.56
C SER A 173 -25.11 -45.67 8.77
N HIS A 174 -25.76 -45.17 9.82
CA HIS A 174 -26.28 -46.04 10.87
C HIS A 174 -27.60 -46.66 10.40
N GLY A 175 -27.52 -47.94 10.05
CA GLY A 175 -28.67 -48.81 9.86
C GLY A 175 -29.40 -49.04 11.19
N SER A 176 -30.72 -49.11 11.07
CA SER A 176 -31.73 -49.29 12.11
C SER A 176 -31.59 -50.61 12.87
N ILE A 177 -31.71 -50.57 14.21
CA ILE A 177 -32.23 -51.69 15.02
C ILE A 177 -33.15 -51.08 16.12
N ASN A 178 -34.39 -51.58 16.17
CA ASN A 178 -35.49 -51.30 17.11
C ASN A 178 -35.32 -52.13 18.44
N PRO A 179 -36.28 -52.15 19.38
CA PRO A 179 -36.37 -51.33 20.58
C PRO A 179 -36.24 -52.20 21.87
N GLU A 180 -36.64 -51.63 23.01
CA GLU A 180 -37.02 -52.27 24.29
C GLU A 180 -36.00 -52.34 25.45
N LEU A 181 -36.57 -52.00 26.63
CA LEU A 181 -36.23 -52.37 28.01
C LEU A 181 -35.45 -51.39 28.92
N VAL A 182 -36.28 -50.67 29.70
CA VAL A 182 -36.34 -50.70 31.19
C VAL A 182 -35.50 -49.69 32.00
N CYS A 183 -36.28 -48.83 32.65
CA CYS A 183 -36.04 -48.05 33.85
C CYS A 183 -35.39 -48.86 35.00
N VAL A 184 -34.61 -48.20 35.89
CA VAL A 184 -34.73 -48.24 37.36
C VAL A 184 -33.38 -47.97 38.07
N LYS A 185 -33.41 -46.90 38.89
CA LYS A 185 -32.72 -46.62 40.18
C LYS A 185 -31.20 -46.79 40.31
N LYS A 186 -30.54 -45.69 40.69
CA LYS A 186 -30.27 -45.38 42.11
C LYS A 186 -30.05 -43.88 42.30
#